data_AF-A0A3D5VCY0-F1
#
_entry.id   AF-A0A3D5VCY0-F1
#
_cell.length_a   1.000
_cell.length_b   1.000
_cell.length_c   1.000
_cell.angle_alpha   90.00
_cell.angle_beta   90.00
_cell.angle_gamma   90.00
#
_symmetry.space_group_name_H-M   'P 1'
#
loop_
_entity.id
_entity.type
_entity.pdbx_description
1 polymer ?
#
loop_
_entity_poly.entity_id
_entity_poly.type
_entity_poly.pdbx_seq_one_letter_code
_entity_poly.pdbx_strand_id
1 'polypeptide(L)'
;MQIDIKPERAIELIEKIARFIAERKMAPAAIMAIESLSPLNFIASQLLYFLAPFAEVIFKPKEYEEFAALLEKDEYVKLLIKRIDELDTELHLEERKQKRKLRKRRRNK
;
A
#
# COMPACT_ATOMS: atom_id res chain seq x y z
N MET A 1 13.44 19.81 -3.70
CA MET A 1 14.58 19.08 -3.10
C MET A 1 14.54 17.70 -3.73
N GLN A 2 15.44 17.36 -4.66
CA GLN A 2 15.46 16.00 -5.25
C GLN A 2 16.05 15.06 -4.20
N ILE A 3 15.18 14.45 -3.41
CA ILE A 3 15.55 13.40 -2.48
C ILE A 3 15.57 12.12 -3.33
N ASP A 4 16.75 11.56 -3.54
CA ASP A 4 16.89 10.26 -4.20
C ASP A 4 16.77 9.16 -3.14
N ILE A 5 15.80 8.25 -3.32
CA ILE A 5 15.56 7.14 -2.41
C ILE A 5 16.36 5.92 -2.90
N LYS A 6 17.10 5.28 -1.99
CA LYS A 6 17.78 4.03 -2.32
C LYS A 6 16.75 2.95 -2.68
N PRO A 7 16.97 2.12 -3.72
CA PRO A 7 16.01 1.11 -4.15
C PRO A 7 15.57 0.16 -3.03
N GLU A 8 16.49 -0.26 -2.16
CA GLU A 8 16.18 -1.15 -1.05
C GLU A 8 15.21 -0.48 -0.07
N ARG A 9 15.42 0.82 0.19
CA ARG A 9 14.58 1.62 1.06
C ARG A 9 13.20 1.86 0.46
N ALA A 10 13.12 2.06 -0.85
CA ALA A 10 11.86 2.18 -1.57
C ALA A 10 11.03 0.89 -1.44
N ILE A 11 11.66 -0.27 -1.61
CA ILE A 11 11.00 -1.58 -1.47
C ILE A 11 10.50 -1.79 -0.03
N GLU A 12 11.29 -1.43 0.98
CA GLU A 12 10.86 -1.50 2.39
C GLU A 12 9.62 -0.64 2.66
N LEU A 13 9.58 0.59 2.14
CA LEU A 13 8.43 1.48 2.30
C LEU A 13 7.21 0.96 1.55
N ILE A 14 7.37 0.46 0.33
CA ILE A 14 6.29 -0.17 -0.43
C ILE A 14 5.69 -1.32 0.36
N GLU A 15 6.53 -2.21 0.89
CA GLU A 15 6.07 -3.36 1.65
C GLU A 15 5.27 -2.94 2.89
N LYS A 16 5.79 -1.95 3.63
CA LYS A 16 5.14 -1.41 4.83
C LYS A 16 3.76 -0.83 4.51
N ILE A 17 3.67 0.01 3.48
CA ILE A 17 2.44 0.70 3.10
C ILE A 17 1.43 -0.29 2.54
N ALA A 18 1.87 -1.20 1.67
CA ALA A 18 1.01 -2.20 1.06
C ALA A 18 0.36 -3.10 2.13
N ARG A 19 1.13 -3.55 3.13
CA ARG A 19 0.59 -4.30 4.28
C ARG A 19 -0.42 -3.48 5.07
N PHE A 20 -0.09 -2.23 5.40
CA PHE A 20 -0.99 -1.35 6.15
C PHE A 20 -2.36 -1.22 5.47
N ILE A 21 -2.38 -1.04 4.15
CA ILE A 21 -3.58 -0.91 3.33
C ILE A 21 -4.37 -2.23 3.26
N ALA A 22 -3.67 -3.33 2.93
CA ALA A 22 -4.30 -4.65 2.74
C ALA A 22 -4.90 -5.19 4.04
N GLU A 23 -4.20 -5.07 5.17
CA GLU A 23 -4.70 -5.50 6.48
C GLU A 23 -5.97 -4.75 6.91
N ARG A 24 -6.15 -3.51 6.42
CA ARG A 24 -7.33 -2.67 6.70
C ARG A 24 -8.44 -2.82 5.66
N LYS A 25 -8.29 -3.73 4.69
CA LYS A 25 -9.26 -3.96 3.61
C LYS A 25 -9.52 -2.71 2.77
N MET A 26 -8.49 -1.87 2.63
CA MET A 26 -8.55 -0.63 1.85
C MET A 26 -7.92 -0.78 0.47
N ALA A 27 -7.47 -1.98 0.08
CA ALA A 27 -6.75 -2.21 -1.18
C ALA A 27 -7.50 -1.71 -2.43
N PRO A 28 -8.78 -2.03 -2.66
CA PRO A 28 -9.49 -1.54 -3.84
C PRO A 28 -9.60 -0.01 -3.90
N ALA A 29 -9.88 0.62 -2.76
CA ALA A 29 -10.01 2.07 -2.68
C ALA A 29 -8.65 2.78 -2.88
N ALA A 30 -7.58 2.22 -2.30
CA ALA A 30 -6.23 2.76 -2.44
C ALA A 30 -5.72 2.63 -3.87
N ILE A 31 -5.90 1.45 -4.51
CA ILE A 31 -5.49 1.24 -5.91
C ILE A 31 -6.21 2.25 -6.81
N MET A 32 -7.54 2.36 -6.70
CA MET A 32 -8.32 3.31 -7.48
C MET A 32 -7.86 4.76 -7.26
N ALA A 33 -7.57 5.15 -6.02
CA ALA A 33 -7.06 6.47 -5.70
C ALA A 33 -5.69 6.73 -6.36
N ILE A 34 -4.75 5.79 -6.24
CA ILE A 34 -3.40 5.93 -6.83
C ILE A 34 -3.49 5.97 -8.36
N GLU A 35 -4.30 5.12 -8.99
CA GLU A 35 -4.52 5.12 -10.44
C GLU A 35 -5.21 6.39 -10.95
N SER A 36 -6.11 6.98 -10.15
CA SER A 36 -6.76 8.26 -10.50
C SER A 36 -5.79 9.45 -10.50
N LEU A 37 -4.63 9.31 -9.87
CA LEU A 37 -3.59 10.33 -9.72
C LEU A 37 -2.45 10.16 -10.73
N SER A 38 -2.64 9.30 -11.74
CA SER A 38 -1.62 8.82 -12.67
C SER A 38 -1.11 9.80 -13.76
N PRO A 39 -1.26 11.13 -13.65
CA PRO A 39 -0.21 12.04 -14.12
C PRO A 39 0.56 12.57 -12.89
N LEU A 40 1.36 11.69 -12.26
CA LEU A 40 2.10 11.98 -11.03
C LEU A 40 3.15 13.11 -11.18
N ASN A 41 3.57 13.42 -12.41
CA ASN A 41 4.48 14.52 -12.70
C ASN A 41 3.94 15.91 -12.29
N PHE A 42 2.65 16.05 -11.94
CA PHE A 42 2.05 17.34 -11.57
C PHE A 42 1.38 17.36 -10.17
N ILE A 43 1.12 16.21 -9.54
CA ILE A 43 0.22 16.11 -8.36
C ILE A 43 0.90 15.43 -7.14
N ALA A 44 2.19 15.11 -7.18
CA ALA A 44 2.90 14.51 -6.05
C ALA A 44 2.75 15.33 -4.75
N SER A 45 2.77 16.66 -4.84
CA SER A 45 2.61 17.56 -3.68
C SER A 45 1.19 17.57 -3.10
N GLN A 46 0.15 17.27 -3.89
CA GLN A 46 -1.24 17.21 -3.41
C GLN A 46 -1.56 15.86 -2.76
N LEU A 47 -0.90 14.79 -3.22
CA LEU A 47 -1.01 13.45 -2.65
C LEU A 47 -0.55 13.42 -1.19
N LEU A 48 0.46 14.24 -0.87
CA LEU A 48 0.93 14.45 0.50
C LEU A 48 -0.16 15.01 1.42
N TYR A 49 -0.96 15.99 0.97
CA TYR A 49 -2.09 16.51 1.75
C TYR A 49 -3.22 15.50 1.91
N PHE A 50 -3.50 14.68 0.89
CA PHE A 50 -4.46 13.58 1.01
C PHE A 50 -4.01 12.54 2.04
N LEU A 51 -2.71 12.30 2.14
CA LEU A 51 -2.13 11.35 3.10
C LEU A 51 -1.83 11.94 4.46
N ALA A 52 -1.93 13.26 4.64
CA ALA A 52 -1.75 13.94 5.93
C ALA A 52 -2.52 13.31 7.10
N PRO A 53 -3.83 12.95 6.98
CA PRO A 53 -4.55 12.30 8.08
C PRO A 53 -4.02 10.90 8.44
N PHE A 54 -3.24 10.29 7.56
CA PHE A 54 -2.62 8.98 7.77
C PHE A 54 -1.11 9.08 8.02
N ALA A 55 -0.51 10.27 7.87
CA ALA A 55 0.93 10.46 7.87
C ALA A 55 1.56 10.00 9.19
N GLU A 56 1.02 10.41 10.33
CA GLU A 56 1.54 10.04 11.65
C GLU A 56 1.26 8.56 12.01
N VAL A 57 0.25 7.95 11.39
CA VAL A 57 -0.15 6.54 11.65
C VAL A 57 0.72 5.58 10.86
N ILE A 58 1.08 5.94 9.62
CA ILE A 58 1.83 5.09 8.69
C ILE A 58 3.33 5.41 8.73
N PHE A 59 3.70 6.69 8.88
CA PHE A 59 5.05 7.19 8.64
C PHE A 59 5.66 7.88 9.85
N LYS A 60 6.96 7.67 10.04
CA LYS A 60 7.81 8.65 10.75
C LYS A 60 8.05 9.87 9.83
N PRO A 61 8.38 11.05 10.35
CA PRO A 61 8.58 12.25 9.52
C PRO A 61 9.53 12.05 8.33
N LYS A 62 10.63 11.32 8.54
CA LYS A 62 11.59 10.98 7.48
C LYS A 62 11.01 10.03 6.42
N GLU A 63 10.15 9.10 6.81
CA GLU A 63 9.52 8.14 5.89
C GLU A 63 8.49 8.81 5.00
N TYR A 64 7.89 9.90 5.46
CA TYR A 64 6.95 10.69 4.68
C TYR A 64 7.64 11.41 3.52
N GLU A 65 8.82 12.00 3.76
CA GLU A 65 9.66 12.57 2.70
C GLU A 65 10.17 11.51 1.72
N GLU A 66 10.61 10.36 2.24
CA GLU A 66 11.03 9.22 1.42
C GLU A 66 9.86 8.68 0.56
N PHE A 67 8.64 8.66 1.10
CA PHE A 67 7.46 8.25 0.37
C PHE A 67 7.06 9.28 -0.70
N ALA A 68 7.21 10.58 -0.44
CA ALA A 68 7.03 11.61 -1.46
C ALA A 68 7.96 11.37 -2.65
N ALA A 69 9.25 11.11 -2.40
CA ALA A 69 10.25 10.80 -3.42
C ALA A 69 9.91 9.51 -4.19
N LEU A 70 9.36 8.51 -3.50
CA LEU A 70 8.92 7.26 -4.13
C LEU A 70 7.82 7.49 -5.16
N LEU A 71 6.85 8.36 -4.85
CA LEU A 71 5.73 8.67 -5.73
C LEU A 71 6.15 9.43 -7.01
N GLU A 72 7.31 10.08 -7.02
CA GLU A 72 7.86 10.72 -8.23
C GLU A 72 8.36 9.70 -9.26
N LYS A 73 8.47 8.41 -8.89
CA LYS A 73 8.96 7.34 -9.74
C LYS A 73 7.82 6.40 -10.15
N ASP A 74 7.39 6.48 -11.40
CA ASP A 74 6.33 5.62 -11.97
C ASP A 74 6.56 4.13 -11.72
N GLU A 75 7.82 3.68 -11.74
CA GLU A 75 8.18 2.28 -11.46
C GLU A 75 7.79 1.85 -10.04
N TYR A 76 8.03 2.70 -9.05
CA TYR A 76 7.73 2.41 -7.65
C TYR A 76 6.26 2.55 -7.34
N VAL A 77 5.56 3.46 -8.01
CA VAL A 77 4.09 3.58 -7.92
C VAL A 77 3.43 2.31 -8.44
N LYS A 78 3.85 1.82 -9.61
CA LYS A 78 3.36 0.56 -10.18
C LYS A 78 3.68 -0.62 -9.26
N LEU A 79 4.89 -0.64 -8.68
CA LEU A 79 5.27 -1.66 -7.71
C LEU A 79 4.41 -1.61 -6.45
N LEU A 80 4.07 -0.42 -5.95
CA LEU A 80 3.18 -0.24 -4.81
C LEU A 80 1.77 -0.77 -5.10
N ILE A 81 1.16 -0.38 -6.22
CA ILE A 81 -0.16 -0.87 -6.64
C ILE A 81 -0.17 -2.40 -6.71
N LYS A 82 0.83 -2.96 -7.41
CA LYS A 82 0.96 -4.41 -7.56
C LYS A 82 1.08 -5.11 -6.20
N ARG A 83 1.89 -4.56 -5.30
CA ARG A 83 2.10 -5.17 -3.98
C ARG A 83 0.87 -5.11 -3.09
N ILE A 84 0.08 -4.04 -3.18
CA ILE A 84 -1.22 -3.93 -2.49
C ILE A 84 -2.16 -5.04 -2.96
N ASP A 85 -2.28 -5.24 -4.28
CA ASP A 85 -3.17 -6.25 -4.88
C ASP A 85 -2.78 -7.69 -4.51
N GLU A 86 -1.47 -7.99 -4.53
CA GLU A 86 -0.93 -9.28 -4.09
C GLU A 86 -1.30 -9.59 -2.64
N LEU A 87 -1.06 -8.64 -1.73
CA LEU A 87 -1.34 -8.82 -0.30
C LEU A 87 -2.84 -8.95 -0.01
N ASP A 88 -3.68 -8.17 -0.69
CA ASP A 88 -5.14 -8.29 -0.56
C ASP A 88 -5.63 -9.67 -0.99
N THR A 89 -5.12 -10.16 -2.13
CA THR A 89 -5.41 -11.50 -2.63
C THR A 89 -4.96 -12.59 -1.65
N GLU A 90 -3.72 -12.49 -1.15
CA GLU A 90 -3.17 -13.42 -0.15
C GLU A 90 -4.06 -13.49 1.11
N LEU A 91 -4.37 -12.34 1.70
CA LEU A 91 -5.20 -12.23 2.91
C LEU A 91 -6.61 -12.78 2.66
N HIS A 92 -7.25 -12.46 1.53
CA HIS A 92 -8.55 -12.99 1.18
C HIS A 92 -8.56 -14.52 1.00
N LEU A 93 -7.51 -15.08 0.40
CA LEU A 93 -7.36 -16.53 0.26
C LEU A 93 -7.18 -17.21 1.62
N GLU A 94 -6.39 -16.62 2.51
CA GLU A 94 -6.21 -17.11 3.88
C GLU A 94 -7.51 -17.09 4.67
N GLU A 95 -8.25 -15.97 4.67
CA GLU A 95 -9.56 -15.86 5.32
C GLU A 95 -10.53 -16.94 4.83
N ARG A 96 -10.58 -17.17 3.51
CA ARG A 96 -11.43 -18.21 2.89
C ARG A 96 -11.00 -19.61 3.32
N LYS A 97 -9.69 -19.90 3.36
CA LYS A 97 -9.13 -21.18 3.84
C LYS A 97 -9.52 -21.41 5.30
N GLN A 98 -9.38 -20.40 6.16
CA GLN A 98 -9.74 -20.51 7.58
C GLN A 98 -11.25 -20.75 7.77
N LYS A 99 -12.10 -20.00 7.07
CA LYS A 99 -13.56 -20.20 7.08
C LYS A 99 -13.95 -21.61 6.64
N ARG A 100 -13.29 -22.16 5.60
CA ARG A 100 -13.50 -23.55 5.14
C ARG A 100 -13.08 -24.59 6.20
N LYS A 101 -11.91 -24.41 6.83
CA LYS A 101 -11.44 -25.29 7.92
C LYS A 101 -12.41 -25.29 9.11
N LEU A 102 -12.90 -24.11 9.51
CA LEU A 102 -13.88 -23.98 10.59
C LEU A 102 -15.20 -24.69 10.27
N ARG A 103 -15.71 -24.54 9.03
CA ARG A 103 -16.93 -25.23 8.58
C ARG A 103 -16.78 -26.76 8.61
N LYS A 104 -15.65 -27.31 8.16
CA LYS A 104 -15.37 -28.76 8.23
C LYS A 104 -15.33 -29.25 9.68
N ARG A 105 -14.68 -28.52 10.59
CA ARG A 105 -14.65 -28.85 12.03
C ARG A 105 -16.05 -28.87 12.65
N ARG A 106 -16.93 -27.93 12.29
CA ARG A 106 -18.32 -27.89 12.77
C ARG A 106 -19.19 -29.02 12.26
N ARG A 107 -18.93 -29.55 11.05
CA ARG A 107 -19.71 -30.64 10.44
C ARG A 107 -19.30 -32.03 10.95
N ASN A 108 -18.07 -32.18 11.43
CA ASN A 108 -17.52 -33.44 11.92
C ASN A 108 -17.67 -33.61 13.45
N LYS A 109 -18.36 -32.67 14.12
CA LYS A 109 -18.71 -32.72 15.55
C LYS A 109 -20.21 -32.93 15.65
#